data_AF-A0A356P9X9-F1
#
_entry.id   AF-A0A356P9X9-F1
#
_cell.length_a   1.000
_cell.length_b   1.000
_cell.length_c   1.000
_cell.angle_alpha   90.00
_cell.angle_beta   90.00
_cell.angle_gamma   90.00
#
_symmetry.space_group_name_H-M   'P 1'
#
loop_
_entity.id
_entity.type
_entity.pdbx_description
1 polymer ?
#
loop_
_entity_poly.entity_id
_entity_poly.type
_entity_poly.pdbx_seq_one_letter_code
_entity_poly.pdbx_strand_id
1 'polypeptide(L)'
;MRRFVGIILSSVVTLTFALTPSYVASLQGNGLDPKFMPANEDKIQSTLIANGTIKLGTAPDKAQNIVKTYLQKKLDPKVKTQFPSTKDVPHYKAQKKLQDYERNFKGSNSDLDGSETNIPNAAPVPLSKTRDTGKILVMLVDFAEGNGPLSGQLPKPVDPNKDYWVADFNNNHYTKMLFDRTPGSNSLANYYLAQSDGKFTVDGQVYGWIHLPYPESYYGADNPIGGTDNLNGPAWRIVNDAIKAAGEQGLQIPFKDFDADGDNYVDSFMVIHAGAGQEGGGGIQGDDAIWSHSWFADYANGGVKTWDGTLVGSYTTEPEDGGLGVFAHEYGHQLGLPDLYDTSYLGESSTGFYTLMSSGSWLGKPLGTQPANLDIWSKMVLGWTPDLLTINQGAS
;
A
#
# COMPACT_ATOMS: atom_id res chain seq x y z
N MET A 1 11.42 59.29 39.55
CA MET A 1 10.59 58.75 38.45
C MET A 1 10.98 57.29 38.24
N ARG A 2 10.04 56.37 38.45
CA ARG A 2 10.24 54.92 38.36
C ARG A 2 10.46 54.52 36.89
N ARG A 3 11.52 53.75 36.60
CA ARG A 3 11.66 53.02 35.32
C ARG A 3 11.36 51.55 35.59
N PHE A 4 10.31 51.05 34.95
CA PHE A 4 9.94 49.64 34.91
C PHE A 4 11.01 48.84 34.17
N VAL A 5 11.50 47.77 34.78
CA VAL A 5 12.25 46.70 34.12
C VAL A 5 11.24 45.60 33.81
N GLY A 6 10.90 45.43 32.53
CA GLY A 6 10.13 44.28 32.07
C GLY A 6 11.10 43.16 31.70
N ILE A 7 11.16 42.12 32.53
CA ILE A 7 11.80 40.86 32.18
C ILE A 7 10.77 40.06 31.37
N ILE A 8 11.02 39.90 30.07
CA ILE A 8 10.31 38.90 29.26
C ILE A 8 11.09 37.60 29.42
N LEU A 9 10.61 36.71 30.29
CA LEU A 9 10.97 35.30 30.24
C LEU A 9 10.20 34.67 29.06
N SER A 10 10.86 34.46 27.93
CA SER A 10 10.37 33.50 26.95
C SER A 10 10.91 32.12 27.33
N SER A 11 10.03 31.29 27.87
CA SER A 11 10.29 29.87 28.09
C SER A 11 10.45 29.20 26.72
N VAL A 12 11.69 28.95 26.30
CA VAL A 12 11.96 28.08 25.15
C VAL A 12 11.78 26.65 25.63
N VAL A 13 10.61 26.07 25.36
CA VAL A 13 10.42 24.62 25.45
C VAL A 13 11.06 24.01 24.21
N THR A 14 12.32 23.60 24.31
CA THR A 14 12.99 22.85 23.25
C THR A 14 12.46 21.42 23.30
N LEU A 15 11.49 21.11 22.43
CA LEU A 15 10.95 19.77 22.28
C LEU A 15 11.84 19.01 21.27
N THR A 16 12.92 18.41 21.76
CA THR A 16 13.77 17.51 20.96
C THR A 16 13.05 16.17 20.78
N PHE A 17 12.41 15.97 19.64
CA PHE A 17 11.97 14.64 19.20
C PHE A 17 13.02 14.06 18.25
N ALA A 18 13.85 13.15 18.76
CA ALA A 18 14.58 12.21 17.92
C ALA A 18 13.54 11.22 17.36
N LEU A 19 13.20 11.36 16.08
CA LEU A 19 12.32 10.43 15.38
C LEU A 19 13.15 9.25 14.88
N THR A 20 12.99 8.08 15.49
CA THR A 20 13.38 6.80 14.88
C THR A 20 12.32 6.46 13.82
N PRO A 21 12.70 6.17 12.56
CA PRO A 21 11.74 6.06 11.43
C PRO A 21 10.78 4.88 11.41
N SER A 22 10.71 4.05 12.45
CA SER A 22 9.98 2.77 12.41
C SER A 22 8.46 2.84 12.63
N TYR A 23 7.82 4.00 12.70
CA TYR A 23 6.40 4.04 13.10
C TYR A 23 5.58 5.06 12.32
N VAL A 24 5.16 4.65 11.12
CA VAL A 24 4.02 5.24 10.42
C VAL A 24 3.21 4.09 9.81
N ALA A 25 2.01 3.86 10.34
CA ALA A 25 1.02 2.91 9.85
C ALA A 25 -0.38 3.52 10.05
N SER A 26 -0.78 4.38 9.09
CA SER A 26 -2.14 4.59 8.58
C SER A 26 -3.13 5.33 9.49
N LEU A 27 -3.93 6.26 8.92
CA LEU A 27 -5.40 6.17 8.88
C LEU A 27 -6.11 7.36 8.19
N GLN A 28 -6.89 7.07 7.14
CA GLN A 28 -8.18 7.70 6.81
C GLN A 28 -9.16 6.56 6.46
N GLY A 29 -10.38 6.61 7.02
CA GLY A 29 -11.38 5.52 6.96
C GLY A 29 -11.47 4.74 8.28
N ASN A 30 -12.63 4.14 8.60
CA ASN A 30 -12.77 3.29 9.81
C ASN A 30 -11.68 2.22 9.75
N GLY A 31 -10.73 2.25 10.68
CA GLY A 31 -9.38 1.72 10.48
C GLY A 31 -9.18 0.20 10.45
N LEU A 32 -10.15 -0.54 9.91
CA LEU A 32 -10.17 -1.99 9.79
C LEU A 32 -10.59 -2.47 8.40
N ASP A 33 -10.91 -1.56 7.47
CA ASP A 33 -11.26 -1.94 6.10
C ASP A 33 -9.98 -2.08 5.25
N PRO A 34 -9.91 -3.04 4.31
CA PRO A 34 -8.78 -3.19 3.39
C PRO A 34 -8.61 -1.94 2.52
N LYS A 35 -7.36 -1.63 2.18
CA LYS A 35 -7.00 -0.58 1.21
C LYS A 35 -6.72 -1.25 -0.12
N PHE A 36 -7.54 -0.96 -1.11
CA PHE A 36 -7.48 -1.61 -2.40
C PHE A 36 -6.61 -0.81 -3.36
N MET A 37 -5.86 -1.49 -4.21
CA MET A 37 -5.09 -0.85 -5.26
C MET A 37 -6.04 -0.13 -6.24
N PRO A 38 -5.74 1.12 -6.69
CA PRO A 38 -6.54 1.82 -7.69
C PRO A 38 -6.75 1.02 -8.98
N ALA A 39 -8.00 0.89 -9.42
CA ALA A 39 -8.34 0.06 -10.57
C ALA A 39 -7.68 0.52 -11.88
N ASN A 40 -7.26 -0.43 -12.72
CA ASN A 40 -6.89 -0.16 -14.10
C ASN A 40 -8.14 -0.26 -14.99
N GLU A 41 -8.84 0.87 -15.14
CA GLU A 41 -10.12 0.94 -15.85
C GLU A 41 -10.05 0.43 -17.29
N ASP A 42 -8.92 0.64 -17.99
CA ASP A 42 -8.74 0.17 -19.37
C ASP A 42 -8.61 -1.36 -19.45
N LYS A 43 -7.85 -1.98 -18.53
CA LYS A 43 -7.74 -3.44 -18.46
C LYS A 43 -9.07 -4.08 -18.04
N ILE A 44 -9.78 -3.47 -17.09
CA ILE A 44 -11.13 -3.90 -16.69
C ILE A 44 -12.09 -3.80 -17.88
N GLN A 45 -12.10 -2.67 -18.60
CA GLN A 45 -12.93 -2.51 -19.80
C GLN A 45 -12.64 -3.62 -20.83
N SER A 46 -11.37 -3.93 -21.05
CA SER A 46 -10.94 -4.99 -21.98
C SER A 46 -11.49 -6.36 -21.56
N THR A 47 -11.44 -6.66 -20.26
CA THR A 47 -12.00 -7.89 -19.68
C THR A 47 -13.52 -7.94 -19.82
N LEU A 48 -14.21 -6.84 -19.51
CA LEU A 48 -15.67 -6.74 -19.65
C LEU A 48 -16.12 -6.83 -21.11
N ILE A 49 -15.29 -6.43 -22.07
CA ILE A 49 -15.53 -6.70 -23.48
C ILE A 49 -15.36 -8.19 -23.79
N ALA A 50 -14.27 -8.80 -23.32
CA ALA A 50 -13.94 -10.19 -23.58
C ALA A 50 -14.99 -11.17 -23.01
N ASN A 51 -15.55 -10.87 -21.84
CA ASN A 51 -16.61 -11.69 -21.21
C ASN A 51 -18.03 -11.36 -21.71
N GLY A 52 -18.17 -10.38 -22.61
CA GLY A 52 -19.44 -10.00 -23.22
C GLY A 52 -20.32 -9.05 -22.41
N THR A 53 -19.87 -8.60 -21.23
CA THR A 53 -20.57 -7.58 -20.43
C THR A 53 -20.68 -6.25 -21.19
N ILE A 54 -19.61 -5.84 -21.87
CA ILE A 54 -19.59 -4.72 -22.81
C ILE A 54 -19.58 -5.28 -24.23
N LYS A 55 -20.55 -4.88 -25.07
CA LYS A 55 -20.59 -5.33 -26.46
C LYS A 55 -19.47 -4.67 -27.27
N LEU A 56 -18.81 -5.43 -28.14
CA LEU A 56 -17.83 -4.88 -29.09
C LEU A 56 -18.46 -3.76 -29.94
N GLY A 57 -17.75 -2.63 -30.07
CA GLY A 57 -18.27 -1.44 -30.76
C GLY A 57 -19.17 -0.53 -29.93
N THR A 58 -19.35 -0.81 -28.62
CA THR A 58 -19.97 0.15 -27.69
C THR A 58 -19.22 1.47 -27.72
N ALA A 59 -19.95 2.59 -27.76
CA ALA A 59 -19.35 3.92 -27.77
C ALA A 59 -18.48 4.15 -26.51
N PRO A 60 -17.33 4.84 -26.60
CA PRO A 60 -16.37 4.95 -25.50
C PRO A 60 -16.96 5.47 -24.19
N ASP A 61 -17.80 6.50 -24.25
CA ASP A 61 -18.48 7.09 -23.10
C ASP A 61 -19.42 6.09 -22.40
N LYS A 62 -20.10 5.25 -23.18
CA LYS A 62 -20.97 4.20 -22.63
C LYS A 62 -20.17 3.06 -22.02
N ALA A 63 -19.05 2.68 -22.63
CA ALA A 63 -18.16 1.64 -22.09
C ALA A 63 -17.58 2.08 -20.74
N GLN A 64 -17.08 3.32 -20.66
CA GLN A 64 -16.58 3.91 -19.40
C GLN A 64 -17.65 3.97 -18.31
N ASN A 65 -18.89 4.32 -18.64
CA ASN A 65 -19.99 4.30 -17.66
C ASN A 65 -20.29 2.88 -17.13
N ILE A 66 -20.15 1.84 -17.97
CA ILE A 66 -20.30 0.45 -17.53
C ILE A 66 -19.15 0.07 -16.58
N VAL A 67 -17.92 0.44 -16.91
CA VAL A 67 -16.75 0.23 -16.03
C VAL A 67 -16.95 0.93 -14.69
N LYS A 68 -17.35 2.20 -14.69
CA LYS A 68 -17.64 2.96 -13.46
C LYS A 68 -18.72 2.28 -12.62
N THR A 69 -19.80 1.79 -13.25
CA THR A 69 -20.87 1.07 -12.54
C THR A 69 -20.38 -0.25 -11.94
N TYR A 70 -19.53 -0.97 -12.68
CA TYR A 70 -18.86 -2.19 -12.20
C TYR A 70 -18.01 -1.88 -10.96
N LEU A 71 -17.18 -0.84 -11.02
CA LEU A 71 -16.30 -0.42 -9.91
C LEU A 71 -17.09 0.05 -8.69
N GLN A 72 -18.14 0.85 -8.87
CA GLN A 72 -19.02 1.28 -7.79
C GLN A 72 -19.68 0.11 -7.06
N LYS A 73 -19.98 -0.98 -7.76
CA LYS A 73 -20.53 -2.20 -7.15
C LYS A 73 -19.47 -2.97 -6.36
N LYS A 74 -18.25 -3.10 -6.90
CA LYS A 74 -17.12 -3.81 -6.28
C LYS A 74 -16.63 -3.09 -5.03
N LEU A 75 -16.49 -1.78 -5.12
CA LEU A 75 -15.94 -0.92 -4.07
C LEU A 75 -17.05 -0.18 -3.30
N ASP A 76 -18.27 -0.73 -3.24
CA ASP A 76 -19.39 -0.11 -2.53
C ASP A 76 -19.07 -0.02 -1.03
N PRO A 77 -18.87 1.20 -0.48
CA PRO A 77 -18.53 1.37 0.94
C PRO A 77 -19.67 0.94 1.89
N LYS A 78 -20.88 0.70 1.38
CA LYS A 78 -22.01 0.18 2.16
C LYS A 78 -21.99 -1.33 2.28
N VAL A 79 -21.37 -2.03 1.33
CA VAL A 79 -21.16 -3.48 1.43
C VAL A 79 -19.96 -3.72 2.32
N LYS A 80 -20.17 -3.46 3.62
CA LYS A 80 -19.16 -3.71 4.63
C LYS A 80 -18.90 -5.20 4.70
N THR A 81 -17.64 -5.56 4.57
CA THR A 81 -17.17 -6.81 5.14
C THR A 81 -17.43 -6.76 6.65
N GLN A 82 -18.40 -7.54 7.14
CA GLN A 82 -18.75 -7.54 8.56
C GLN A 82 -17.61 -8.17 9.37
N PHE A 83 -16.62 -7.37 9.75
CA PHE A 83 -15.60 -7.78 10.72
C PHE A 83 -15.92 -7.20 12.09
N PRO A 84 -15.71 -7.97 13.17
CA PRO A 84 -15.98 -7.48 14.51
C PRO A 84 -15.11 -6.25 14.78
N SER A 85 -15.78 -5.17 15.19
CA SER A 85 -15.15 -4.00 15.80
C SER A 85 -14.44 -4.47 17.07
N THR A 86 -13.11 -4.61 17.07
CA THR A 86 -12.37 -4.76 18.33
C THR A 86 -11.69 -3.43 18.66
N LYS A 87 -12.02 -2.87 19.82
CA LYS A 87 -11.57 -1.54 20.25
C LYS A 87 -10.23 -1.57 20.99
N ASP A 88 -9.52 -2.71 21.00
CA ASP A 88 -8.48 -2.96 22.00
C ASP A 88 -7.25 -3.71 21.45
N VAL A 89 -6.64 -3.27 20.34
CA VAL A 89 -5.33 -3.80 19.86
C VAL A 89 -4.24 -2.70 19.86
N PRO A 90 -3.05 -2.92 20.45
CA PRO A 90 -2.03 -1.87 20.68
C PRO A 90 -1.33 -1.22 19.47
N HIS A 91 -1.62 -1.61 18.22
CA HIS A 91 -0.89 -1.13 17.02
C HIS A 91 -1.27 0.28 16.52
N TYR A 92 -1.89 1.09 17.37
CA TYR A 92 -2.59 2.33 16.99
C TYR A 92 -1.78 3.63 17.19
N LYS A 93 -0.46 3.63 16.96
CA LYS A 93 0.38 4.81 17.24
C LYS A 93 0.47 5.83 16.09
N ALA A 94 0.15 5.46 14.86
CA ALA A 94 0.23 6.38 13.72
C ALA A 94 -0.99 7.31 13.59
N GLN A 95 -2.20 6.80 13.87
CA GLN A 95 -3.39 7.65 13.90
C GLN A 95 -3.27 8.77 14.93
N LYS A 96 -2.72 8.49 16.13
CA LYS A 96 -2.52 9.53 17.13
C LYS A 96 -1.61 10.64 16.60
N LYS A 97 -0.59 10.31 15.81
CA LYS A 97 0.33 11.29 15.21
C LYS A 97 -0.28 12.08 14.05
N LEU A 98 -1.04 11.44 13.14
CA LEU A 98 -1.76 12.18 12.08
C LEU A 98 -2.85 13.07 12.70
N GLN A 99 -3.58 12.56 13.70
CA GLN A 99 -4.54 13.35 14.46
C GLN A 99 -3.87 14.47 15.24
N ASP A 100 -2.68 14.26 15.80
CA ASP A 100 -1.94 15.32 16.49
C ASP A 100 -1.37 16.34 15.48
N TYR A 101 -0.92 15.93 14.30
CA TYR A 101 -0.53 16.83 13.20
C TYR A 101 -1.71 17.66 12.70
N GLU A 102 -2.84 17.03 12.38
CA GLU A 102 -4.07 17.70 11.94
C GLU A 102 -4.68 18.58 13.05
N ARG A 103 -4.60 18.16 14.32
CA ARG A 103 -5.07 18.95 15.49
C ARG A 103 -4.15 20.15 15.74
N ASN A 104 -2.84 20.01 15.51
CA ASN A 104 -1.89 21.12 15.54
C ASN A 104 -2.09 22.09 14.35
N PHE A 105 -2.49 21.59 13.17
CA PHE A 105 -2.81 22.41 12.01
C PHE A 105 -4.17 23.13 12.14
N LYS A 106 -5.18 22.48 12.75
CA LYS A 106 -6.48 23.10 13.06
C LYS A 106 -6.42 24.10 14.22
N GLY A 107 -5.37 24.05 15.05
CA GLY A 107 -5.14 24.99 16.15
C GLY A 107 -4.67 26.38 15.71
N SER A 108 -4.28 26.57 14.44
CA SER A 108 -3.81 27.86 13.92
C SER A 108 -4.89 28.67 13.17
N ASN A 109 -6.16 28.29 13.28
CA ASN A 109 -7.24 28.86 12.47
C ASN A 109 -7.95 30.06 13.11
N SER A 110 -7.24 30.93 13.84
CA SER A 110 -7.82 32.18 14.35
C SER A 110 -7.57 33.41 13.48
N ASP A 111 -6.63 33.41 12.54
CA ASP A 111 -6.27 34.65 11.85
C ASP A 111 -5.98 34.43 10.36
N LEU A 112 -7.04 34.18 9.58
CA LEU A 112 -7.04 34.42 8.13
C LEU A 112 -7.49 35.86 7.86
N ASP A 113 -6.78 36.83 8.45
CA ASP A 113 -6.66 38.17 7.89
C ASP A 113 -5.38 38.14 7.04
N GLY A 114 -5.42 38.70 5.84
CA GLY A 114 -4.36 38.71 4.82
C GLY A 114 -3.11 39.51 5.21
N SER A 115 -2.71 39.48 6.48
CA SER A 115 -1.40 39.92 6.95
C SER A 115 -0.45 38.72 6.98
N GLU A 116 0.76 38.89 6.43
CA GLU A 116 1.85 37.92 6.52
C GLU A 116 2.14 37.62 8.00
N THR A 117 1.59 36.53 8.51
CA THR A 117 1.91 36.04 9.85
C THR A 117 3.18 35.22 9.77
N ASN A 118 4.17 35.63 10.57
CA ASN A 118 5.43 34.90 10.76
C ASN A 118 5.14 33.43 11.04
N ILE A 119 5.46 32.57 10.07
CA ILE A 119 5.50 31.12 10.28
C ILE A 119 6.50 30.88 11.43
N PRO A 120 6.10 30.27 12.56
CA PRO A 120 7.04 29.91 13.60
C PRO A 120 8.15 29.08 12.96
N ASN A 121 9.39 29.51 13.13
CA ASN A 121 10.58 28.78 12.68
C ASN A 121 10.48 27.35 13.26
N ALA A 122 10.01 26.40 12.45
CA ALA A 122 10.14 24.99 12.75
C ALA A 122 11.63 24.71 12.63
N ALA A 123 12.31 24.63 13.78
CA ALA A 123 13.71 24.23 13.80
C ALA A 123 13.83 22.90 13.03
N PRO A 124 14.77 22.76 12.09
CA PRO A 124 15.02 21.50 11.41
C PRO A 124 15.15 20.39 12.45
N VAL A 125 14.31 19.37 12.36
CA VAL A 125 14.49 18.17 13.19
C VAL A 125 15.84 17.57 12.78
N PRO A 126 16.82 17.42 13.69
CA PRO A 126 18.12 16.88 13.33
C PRO A 126 17.94 15.48 12.73
N LEU A 127 18.32 15.35 11.46
CA LEU A 127 18.24 14.11 10.71
C LEU A 127 19.10 13.03 11.39
N SER A 128 18.48 11.88 11.66
CA SER A 128 19.22 10.64 11.96
C SER A 128 20.20 10.36 10.82
N LYS A 129 21.48 10.15 11.14
CA LYS A 129 22.55 9.87 10.16
C LYS A 129 22.57 8.42 9.68
N THR A 130 21.68 7.55 10.17
CA THR A 130 21.61 6.15 9.78
C THR A 130 20.47 5.95 8.79
N ARG A 131 20.76 5.31 7.64
CA ARG A 131 19.75 4.88 6.67
C ARG A 131 18.90 3.78 7.28
N ASP A 132 17.60 3.99 7.40
CA ASP A 132 16.69 2.94 7.87
C ASP A 132 16.36 1.96 6.75
N THR A 133 16.09 0.72 7.13
CA THR A 133 15.80 -0.36 6.20
C THR A 133 14.58 -1.13 6.69
N GLY A 134 13.47 -1.03 5.96
CA GLY A 134 12.30 -1.86 6.21
C GLY A 134 12.58 -3.31 5.82
N LYS A 135 12.17 -4.26 6.67
CA LYS A 135 12.29 -5.70 6.42
C LYS A 135 10.98 -6.23 5.85
N ILE A 136 11.09 -6.96 4.73
CA ILE A 136 9.94 -7.51 4.02
C ILE A 136 10.10 -9.02 3.87
N LEU A 137 9.11 -9.77 4.37
CA LEU A 137 8.98 -11.20 4.11
C LEU A 137 7.97 -11.37 2.96
N VAL A 138 8.40 -11.99 1.87
CA VAL A 138 7.56 -12.24 0.70
C VAL A 138 7.30 -13.74 0.55
N MET A 139 6.03 -14.12 0.43
CA MET A 139 5.63 -15.47 0.04
C MET A 139 5.01 -15.44 -1.35
N LEU A 140 5.52 -16.27 -2.27
CA LEU A 140 4.83 -16.55 -3.52
C LEU A 140 3.84 -17.70 -3.27
N VAL A 141 2.60 -17.59 -3.73
CA VAL A 141 1.57 -18.60 -3.48
C VAL A 141 0.81 -18.96 -4.74
N ASP A 142 0.65 -20.25 -5.00
CA ASP A 142 -0.26 -20.73 -6.04
C ASP A 142 -1.36 -21.61 -5.45
N PHE A 143 -2.35 -22.00 -6.25
CA PHE A 143 -3.61 -22.51 -5.75
C PHE A 143 -3.86 -23.95 -6.18
N ALA A 144 -4.69 -24.66 -5.39
CA ALA A 144 -5.07 -26.04 -5.69
C ALA A 144 -5.60 -26.23 -7.12
N GLU A 145 -5.20 -27.35 -7.75
CA GLU A 145 -5.63 -27.72 -9.10
C GLU A 145 -7.16 -27.79 -9.21
N GLY A 146 -7.70 -27.30 -10.33
CA GLY A 146 -9.12 -27.39 -10.64
C GLY A 146 -9.97 -26.21 -10.19
N ASN A 147 -9.41 -24.98 -10.15
CA ASN A 147 -10.07 -23.68 -10.41
C ASN A 147 -9.19 -22.46 -10.07
N GLY A 148 -8.00 -22.62 -9.49
CA GLY A 148 -7.04 -21.53 -9.27
C GLY A 148 -5.87 -21.52 -10.26
N PRO A 149 -5.22 -20.36 -10.49
CA PRO A 149 -4.02 -20.27 -11.30
C PRO A 149 -2.85 -20.98 -10.62
N LEU A 150 -2.02 -21.67 -11.43
CA LEU A 150 -0.72 -22.14 -10.99
C LEU A 150 0.36 -21.14 -11.41
N SER A 151 1.44 -21.11 -10.66
CA SER A 151 2.61 -20.31 -10.97
C SER A 151 3.15 -20.55 -12.39
N GLY A 152 3.52 -19.48 -13.09
CA GLY A 152 4.08 -19.54 -14.43
C GLY A 152 3.06 -19.90 -15.54
N GLN A 153 1.76 -19.91 -15.22
CA GLN A 153 0.70 -20.16 -16.21
C GLN A 153 0.09 -18.90 -16.82
N LEU A 154 0.58 -17.72 -16.42
CA LEU A 154 0.16 -16.47 -17.03
C LEU A 154 0.44 -16.44 -18.53
N PRO A 155 -0.58 -16.18 -19.37
CA PRO A 155 -0.39 -16.12 -20.81
C PRO A 155 0.51 -14.93 -21.18
N LYS A 156 1.43 -15.16 -22.11
CA LYS A 156 2.25 -14.08 -22.67
C LYS A 156 1.33 -13.02 -23.31
N PRO A 157 1.47 -11.73 -22.97
CA PRO A 157 0.57 -10.71 -23.48
C PRO A 157 0.80 -10.44 -24.96
N VAL A 158 -0.28 -10.03 -25.63
CA VAL A 158 -0.25 -9.64 -27.04
C VAL A 158 0.51 -8.33 -27.23
N ASP A 159 0.29 -7.36 -26.33
CA ASP A 159 1.01 -6.08 -26.31
C ASP A 159 1.91 -6.00 -25.07
N PRO A 160 3.23 -6.22 -25.21
CA PRO A 160 4.16 -6.17 -24.10
C PRO A 160 4.35 -4.74 -23.55
N ASN A 161 3.75 -3.69 -24.14
CA ASN A 161 3.78 -2.35 -23.57
C ASN A 161 2.59 -2.06 -22.64
N LYS A 162 1.59 -2.95 -22.60
CA LYS A 162 0.40 -2.79 -21.76
C LYS A 162 0.47 -3.66 -20.52
N ASP A 163 0.81 -4.93 -20.71
CA ASP A 163 0.79 -5.91 -19.64
C ASP A 163 2.21 -6.31 -19.27
N TYR A 164 2.53 -6.19 -17.98
CA TYR A 164 3.80 -6.64 -17.45
C TYR A 164 3.88 -8.16 -17.53
N TRP A 165 4.96 -8.68 -18.11
CA TRP A 165 5.17 -10.12 -18.22
C TRP A 165 6.64 -10.46 -18.37
N VAL A 166 7.08 -11.51 -17.68
CA VAL A 166 8.39 -12.13 -17.88
C VAL A 166 8.20 -13.63 -18.12
N ALA A 167 9.23 -14.28 -18.68
CA ALA A 167 9.15 -15.70 -19.01
C ALA A 167 9.07 -16.63 -17.79
N ASP A 168 9.53 -16.17 -16.63
CA ASP A 168 9.55 -16.95 -15.39
C ASP A 168 9.49 -16.02 -14.17
N PHE A 169 8.33 -15.99 -13.51
CA PHE A 169 8.07 -15.26 -12.28
C PHE A 169 8.57 -16.04 -11.06
N ASN A 170 9.90 -16.24 -10.99
CA ASN A 170 10.53 -16.99 -9.90
C ASN A 170 11.02 -16.07 -8.77
N ASN A 171 11.53 -16.67 -7.68
CA ASN A 171 12.08 -15.93 -6.54
C ASN A 171 13.15 -14.91 -6.93
N ASN A 172 14.00 -15.21 -7.91
CA ASN A 172 15.06 -14.30 -8.34
C ASN A 172 14.50 -13.11 -9.11
N HIS A 173 13.42 -13.28 -9.87
CA HIS A 173 12.69 -12.17 -10.47
C HIS A 173 12.19 -11.20 -9.39
N TYR A 174 11.42 -11.68 -8.40
CA TYR A 174 10.89 -10.84 -7.33
C TYR A 174 11.99 -10.28 -6.41
N THR A 175 13.04 -11.05 -6.12
CA THR A 175 14.19 -10.56 -5.33
C THR A 175 14.85 -9.37 -6.01
N LYS A 176 15.02 -9.41 -7.34
CA LYS A 176 15.57 -8.27 -8.09
C LYS A 176 14.62 -7.09 -8.10
N MET A 177 13.34 -7.32 -8.40
CA MET A 177 12.34 -6.26 -8.48
C MET A 177 12.13 -5.57 -7.13
N LEU A 178 12.21 -6.29 -6.01
CA LEU A 178 11.95 -5.71 -4.70
C LEU A 178 13.24 -5.21 -4.03
N PHE A 179 14.34 -5.97 -4.12
CA PHE A 179 15.50 -5.78 -3.22
C PHE A 179 16.81 -5.43 -3.93
N ASP A 180 16.87 -5.33 -5.26
CA ASP A 180 18.11 -4.91 -5.94
C ASP A 180 18.48 -3.47 -5.56
N ARG A 181 19.64 -3.30 -4.93
CA ARG A 181 20.18 -2.01 -4.48
C ARG A 181 21.27 -1.46 -5.38
N THR A 182 21.52 -2.09 -6.53
CA THR A 182 22.44 -1.56 -7.53
C THR A 182 21.93 -0.18 -7.96
N PRO A 183 22.75 0.89 -7.88
CA PRO A 183 22.28 2.23 -8.21
C PRO A 183 21.65 2.30 -9.61
N GLY A 184 20.40 2.78 -9.67
CA GLY A 184 19.64 2.90 -10.91
C GLY A 184 18.86 1.66 -11.35
N SER A 185 18.96 0.53 -10.64
CA SER A 185 18.05 -0.60 -10.86
C SER A 185 16.60 -0.20 -10.63
N ASN A 186 15.70 -0.69 -11.48
CA ASN A 186 14.26 -0.47 -11.34
C ASN A 186 13.70 -1.41 -10.27
N SER A 187 13.84 -1.02 -9.00
CA SER A 187 13.47 -1.84 -7.84
C SER A 187 12.76 -1.06 -6.75
N LEU A 188 12.05 -1.75 -5.87
CA LEU A 188 11.37 -1.16 -4.71
C LEU A 188 12.38 -0.50 -3.77
N ALA A 189 13.52 -1.16 -3.53
CA ALA A 189 14.63 -0.64 -2.74
C ALA A 189 15.15 0.71 -3.26
N ASN A 190 15.36 0.85 -4.58
CA ASN A 190 15.81 2.11 -5.17
C ASN A 190 14.70 3.15 -5.29
N TYR A 191 13.46 2.72 -5.55
CA TYR A 191 12.31 3.61 -5.57
C TYR A 191 12.20 4.36 -4.24
N TYR A 192 12.18 3.63 -3.12
CA TYR A 192 12.08 4.23 -1.79
C TYR A 192 13.35 4.97 -1.35
N LEU A 193 14.52 4.54 -1.80
CA LEU A 193 15.76 5.30 -1.62
C LEU A 193 15.67 6.67 -2.28
N ALA A 194 15.11 6.75 -3.50
CA ALA A 194 14.90 8.01 -4.20
C ALA A 194 13.80 8.85 -3.57
N GLN A 195 12.66 8.26 -3.17
CA GLN A 195 11.55 9.01 -2.57
C GLN A 195 11.90 9.63 -1.22
N SER A 196 12.82 9.00 -0.48
CA SER A 196 13.24 9.40 0.86
C SER A 196 14.51 10.26 0.92
N ASP A 197 15.07 10.64 -0.24
CA ASP A 197 16.35 11.35 -0.34
C ASP A 197 17.49 10.59 0.39
N GLY A 198 17.52 9.26 0.20
CA GLY A 198 18.54 8.37 0.76
C GLY A 198 18.31 7.94 2.21
N LYS A 199 17.24 8.42 2.88
CA LYS A 199 16.98 8.14 4.30
C LYS A 199 16.45 6.73 4.56
N PHE A 200 15.74 6.15 3.60
CA PHE A 200 15.02 4.89 3.76
C PHE A 200 15.16 3.99 2.53
N THR A 201 15.23 2.68 2.74
CA THR A 201 15.15 1.68 1.68
C THR A 201 14.52 0.40 2.24
N VAL A 202 14.38 -0.62 1.41
CA VAL A 202 13.83 -1.92 1.83
C VAL A 202 14.84 -3.05 1.59
N ASP A 203 14.67 -4.13 2.33
CA ASP A 203 15.40 -5.38 2.23
C ASP A 203 14.47 -6.53 2.60
N GLY A 204 14.78 -7.73 2.16
CA GLY A 204 13.88 -8.84 2.44
C GLY A 204 14.28 -10.15 1.79
N GLN A 205 13.36 -11.10 1.88
CA GLN A 205 13.54 -12.42 1.29
C GLN A 205 12.26 -12.92 0.67
N VAL A 206 12.40 -13.54 -0.49
CA VAL A 206 11.31 -14.19 -1.22
C VAL A 206 11.37 -15.70 -0.98
N TYR A 207 10.27 -16.23 -0.46
CA TYR A 207 10.02 -17.67 -0.31
C TYR A 207 9.11 -18.13 -1.45
N GLY A 208 9.48 -19.27 -2.05
CA GLY A 208 8.97 -19.68 -3.38
C GLY A 208 7.51 -20.06 -3.38
N TRP A 209 7.04 -20.54 -4.55
CA TRP A 209 5.64 -20.88 -4.79
C TRP A 209 5.12 -21.96 -3.83
N ILE A 210 4.44 -21.50 -2.79
CA ILE A 210 3.79 -22.30 -1.77
C ILE A 210 2.38 -22.63 -2.25
N HIS A 211 2.12 -23.93 -2.37
CA HIS A 211 0.83 -24.39 -2.85
C HIS A 211 -0.26 -24.30 -1.76
N LEU A 212 -1.27 -23.46 -1.99
CA LEU A 212 -2.40 -23.29 -1.09
C LEU A 212 -3.43 -24.41 -1.23
N PRO A 213 -4.15 -24.77 -0.15
CA PRO A 213 -5.08 -25.89 -0.16
C PRO A 213 -6.41 -25.61 -0.89
N TYR A 214 -6.69 -24.35 -1.25
CA TYR A 214 -7.96 -23.93 -1.85
C TYR A 214 -7.73 -23.21 -3.19
N PRO A 215 -8.72 -23.19 -4.10
CA PRO A 215 -8.66 -22.39 -5.32
C PRO A 215 -8.68 -20.88 -5.02
N GLU A 216 -8.25 -20.05 -5.95
CA GLU A 216 -8.22 -18.58 -5.78
C GLU A 216 -9.60 -17.99 -5.40
N SER A 217 -10.68 -18.51 -5.98
CA SER A 217 -12.05 -18.08 -5.66
C SER A 217 -12.43 -18.26 -4.18
N TYR A 218 -11.77 -19.15 -3.43
CA TYR A 218 -11.95 -19.23 -1.98
C TYR A 218 -11.53 -17.95 -1.26
N TYR A 219 -10.54 -17.25 -1.81
CA TYR A 219 -9.95 -16.03 -1.28
C TYR A 219 -10.50 -14.77 -1.97
N GLY A 220 -10.67 -14.79 -3.30
CA GLY A 220 -10.95 -13.60 -4.12
C GLY A 220 -12.38 -13.50 -4.70
N ALA A 221 -13.26 -14.49 -4.50
CA ALA A 221 -14.59 -14.40 -5.08
C ALA A 221 -15.44 -13.30 -4.44
N ASP A 222 -16.22 -12.62 -5.28
CA ASP A 222 -17.08 -11.53 -4.88
C ASP A 222 -18.51 -11.93 -4.60
N ASN A 223 -19.12 -11.24 -3.64
CA ASN A 223 -20.53 -11.39 -3.37
C ASN A 223 -21.35 -10.82 -4.55
N PRO A 224 -22.32 -11.58 -5.11
CA PRO A 224 -23.13 -11.11 -6.24
C PRO A 224 -23.88 -9.79 -5.99
N ILE A 225 -24.12 -9.40 -4.74
CA ILE A 225 -24.78 -8.13 -4.40
C ILE A 225 -23.80 -6.93 -4.35
N GLY A 226 -22.49 -7.15 -4.38
CA GLY A 226 -21.44 -6.14 -4.33
C GLY A 226 -20.35 -6.42 -3.29
N GLY A 227 -19.31 -5.58 -3.28
CA GLY A 227 -18.10 -5.79 -2.50
C GLY A 227 -17.01 -6.56 -3.27
N THR A 228 -15.84 -6.64 -2.65
CA THR A 228 -14.60 -7.20 -3.20
C THR A 228 -14.04 -8.26 -2.25
N ASP A 229 -13.61 -9.41 -2.76
CA ASP A 229 -12.99 -10.53 -2.04
C ASP A 229 -13.78 -10.99 -0.79
N ASN A 230 -15.12 -10.96 -0.87
CA ASN A 230 -16.00 -11.04 0.30
C ASN A 230 -17.06 -12.15 0.26
N LEU A 231 -17.11 -12.99 -0.78
CA LEU A 231 -18.12 -14.04 -0.90
C LEU A 231 -17.93 -15.12 0.16
N ASN A 232 -16.69 -15.61 0.29
CA ASN A 232 -16.40 -16.83 1.03
C ASN A 232 -15.92 -16.56 2.45
N GLY A 233 -15.73 -15.29 2.84
CA GLY A 233 -15.16 -14.85 4.12
C GLY A 233 -14.02 -13.84 3.91
N PRO A 234 -13.22 -13.54 4.95
CA PRO A 234 -12.16 -12.55 4.83
C PRO A 234 -11.04 -12.98 3.87
N ALA A 235 -10.60 -12.05 3.03
CA ALA A 235 -9.43 -12.22 2.17
C ALA A 235 -8.15 -12.56 2.95
N TRP A 236 -7.99 -12.05 4.18
CA TRP A 236 -6.78 -12.29 5.00
C TRP A 236 -6.50 -13.77 5.30
N ARG A 237 -7.46 -14.68 5.10
CA ARG A 237 -7.22 -16.13 5.21
C ARG A 237 -6.09 -16.61 4.30
N ILE A 238 -5.79 -15.90 3.21
CA ILE A 238 -4.63 -16.20 2.38
C ILE A 238 -3.33 -16.16 3.18
N VAL A 239 -3.19 -15.23 4.14
CA VAL A 239 -2.03 -15.14 5.05
C VAL A 239 -1.94 -16.39 5.94
N ASN A 240 -3.06 -16.77 6.56
CA ASN A 240 -3.12 -17.95 7.42
C ASN A 240 -2.77 -19.23 6.65
N ASP A 241 -3.38 -19.41 5.49
CA ASP A 241 -3.18 -20.62 4.70
C ASP A 241 -1.80 -20.66 4.05
N ALA A 242 -1.24 -19.52 3.63
CA ALA A 242 0.14 -19.44 3.13
C ALA A 242 1.16 -19.82 4.21
N ILE A 243 1.03 -19.28 5.41
CA ILE A 243 1.89 -19.64 6.55
C ILE A 243 1.73 -21.13 6.83
N LYS A 244 0.50 -21.62 7.02
CA LYS A 244 0.27 -23.04 7.32
C LYS A 244 0.82 -23.97 6.24
N ALA A 245 0.54 -23.69 4.97
CA ALA A 245 0.99 -24.47 3.83
C ALA A 245 2.53 -24.48 3.72
N ALA A 246 3.19 -23.34 3.97
CA ALA A 246 4.65 -23.28 4.00
C ALA A 246 5.23 -24.24 5.07
N GLY A 247 4.63 -24.28 6.26
CA GLY A 247 5.03 -25.18 7.33
C GLY A 247 4.79 -26.66 6.99
N GLU A 248 3.63 -26.98 6.41
CA GLU A 248 3.27 -28.33 5.97
C GLU A 248 4.16 -28.84 4.81
N GLN A 249 4.60 -27.93 3.95
CA GLN A 249 5.57 -28.19 2.87
C GLN A 249 7.02 -28.19 3.37
N GLY A 250 7.25 -28.02 4.68
CA GLY A 250 8.55 -28.14 5.32
C GLY A 250 9.45 -26.91 5.20
N LEU A 251 8.94 -25.76 4.72
CA LEU A 251 9.71 -24.52 4.67
C LEU A 251 10.04 -24.05 6.09
N GLN A 252 11.30 -23.69 6.31
CA GLN A 252 11.79 -23.13 7.57
C GLN A 252 11.97 -21.63 7.39
N ILE A 253 10.90 -20.88 7.59
CA ILE A 253 10.87 -19.42 7.47
C ILE A 253 11.12 -18.83 8.87
N PRO A 254 12.17 -18.01 9.06
CA PRO A 254 12.48 -17.36 10.32
C PRO A 254 11.71 -16.04 10.42
N PHE A 255 10.41 -16.09 10.73
CA PHE A 255 9.57 -14.88 10.80
C PHE A 255 10.11 -13.84 11.77
N LYS A 256 10.71 -14.30 12.88
CA LYS A 256 11.37 -13.43 13.86
C LYS A 256 12.52 -12.57 13.30
N ASP A 257 13.16 -12.96 12.20
CA ASP A 257 14.21 -12.15 11.55
C ASP A 257 13.63 -10.92 10.82
N PHE A 258 12.30 -10.87 10.65
CA PHE A 258 11.55 -9.77 10.03
C PHE A 258 10.78 -8.92 11.04
N ASP A 259 11.03 -9.12 12.34
CA ASP A 259 10.58 -8.26 13.46
C ASP A 259 11.76 -7.36 13.84
N ALA A 260 11.98 -6.27 13.09
CA ALA A 260 13.17 -5.45 13.29
C ALA A 260 13.06 -4.51 14.49
N ASP A 261 11.84 -4.23 14.96
CA ASP A 261 11.57 -3.33 16.08
C ASP A 261 11.34 -4.05 17.42
N GLY A 262 11.19 -5.38 17.39
CA GLY A 262 11.07 -6.24 18.55
C GLY A 262 9.68 -6.23 19.19
N ASP A 263 8.64 -5.86 18.44
CA ASP A 263 7.26 -5.80 18.92
C ASP A 263 6.49 -7.14 18.79
N ASN A 264 7.18 -8.19 18.32
CA ASN A 264 6.67 -9.53 18.08
C ASN A 264 5.78 -9.66 16.84
N TYR A 265 5.81 -8.68 15.92
CA TYR A 265 5.18 -8.77 14.61
C TYR A 265 6.21 -8.80 13.48
N VAL A 266 5.86 -9.47 12.38
CA VAL A 266 6.57 -9.26 11.11
C VAL A 266 6.29 -7.83 10.63
N ASP A 267 7.34 -7.04 10.41
CA ASP A 267 7.24 -5.62 10.04
C ASP A 267 6.44 -5.41 8.75
N SER A 268 6.68 -6.27 7.75
CA SER A 268 5.99 -6.23 6.46
C SER A 268 5.93 -7.64 5.85
N PHE A 269 4.71 -8.09 5.58
CA PHE A 269 4.43 -9.38 4.98
C PHE A 269 3.71 -9.20 3.63
N MET A 270 4.30 -9.70 2.55
CA MET A 270 3.73 -9.63 1.20
C MET A 270 3.37 -11.03 0.71
N VAL A 271 2.17 -11.18 0.17
CA VAL A 271 1.71 -12.41 -0.48
C VAL A 271 1.52 -12.15 -1.97
N ILE A 272 2.42 -12.70 -2.78
CA ILE A 272 2.30 -12.62 -4.24
C ILE A 272 1.56 -13.86 -4.72
N HIS A 273 0.33 -13.68 -5.20
CA HIS A 273 -0.50 -14.80 -5.64
C HIS A 273 -0.34 -15.07 -7.14
N ALA A 274 -0.45 -16.34 -7.54
CA ALA A 274 -0.43 -16.73 -8.95
C ALA A 274 -1.59 -16.06 -9.71
N GLY A 275 -1.41 -15.81 -11.00
CA GLY A 275 -2.45 -15.19 -11.82
C GLY A 275 -2.46 -13.64 -11.78
N ALA A 276 -3.51 -13.07 -12.36
CA ALA A 276 -3.64 -11.62 -12.55
C ALA A 276 -4.62 -11.02 -11.52
N GLY A 277 -4.34 -9.80 -11.06
CA GLY A 277 -5.16 -9.13 -10.05
C GLY A 277 -6.50 -8.62 -10.59
N GLN A 278 -7.55 -8.67 -9.77
CA GLN A 278 -8.90 -8.24 -10.13
C GLN A 278 -8.97 -6.75 -10.51
N GLU A 279 -8.13 -5.92 -9.90
CA GLU A 279 -7.96 -4.48 -10.23
C GLU A 279 -7.48 -4.25 -11.66
N GLY A 280 -6.80 -5.25 -12.23
CA GLY A 280 -6.37 -5.32 -13.62
C GLY A 280 -7.30 -6.14 -14.50
N GLY A 281 -8.50 -6.49 -14.02
CA GLY A 281 -9.47 -7.31 -14.74
C GLY A 281 -9.39 -8.82 -14.47
N GLY A 282 -8.48 -9.29 -13.61
CA GLY A 282 -8.47 -10.67 -13.10
C GLY A 282 -8.08 -11.76 -14.10
N GLY A 283 -7.69 -11.40 -15.32
CA GLY A 283 -7.22 -12.35 -16.34
C GLY A 283 -8.23 -13.46 -16.64
N ILE A 284 -7.80 -14.71 -16.50
CA ILE A 284 -8.66 -15.89 -16.74
C ILE A 284 -9.69 -16.05 -15.63
N GLN A 285 -9.33 -15.68 -14.40
CA GLN A 285 -10.16 -15.83 -13.21
C GLN A 285 -11.22 -14.71 -13.11
N GLY A 286 -10.98 -13.57 -13.73
CA GLY A 286 -11.95 -12.47 -13.78
C GLY A 286 -12.37 -12.05 -12.38
N ASP A 287 -13.66 -12.18 -12.09
CA ASP A 287 -14.24 -11.80 -10.80
C ASP A 287 -13.88 -12.74 -9.63
N ASP A 288 -13.28 -13.91 -9.91
CA ASP A 288 -12.77 -14.83 -8.89
C ASP A 288 -11.32 -14.53 -8.48
N ALA A 289 -10.63 -13.66 -9.21
CA ALA A 289 -9.28 -13.22 -8.90
C ALA A 289 -9.27 -12.32 -7.65
N ILE A 290 -8.18 -12.35 -6.90
CA ILE A 290 -7.99 -11.46 -5.73
C ILE A 290 -7.72 -10.04 -6.22
N TRP A 291 -8.33 -9.04 -5.56
CA TRP A 291 -7.99 -7.63 -5.78
C TRP A 291 -6.78 -7.26 -4.91
N SER A 292 -5.72 -6.70 -5.49
CA SER A 292 -4.55 -6.26 -4.72
C SER A 292 -4.90 -5.32 -3.56
N HIS A 293 -4.42 -5.61 -2.36
CA HIS A 293 -4.75 -4.79 -1.19
C HIS A 293 -3.74 -4.87 -0.05
N SER A 294 -3.81 -3.87 0.82
CA SER A 294 -3.11 -3.77 2.10
C SER A 294 -4.11 -3.80 3.26
N TRP A 295 -3.89 -4.69 4.23
CA TRP A 295 -4.83 -4.88 5.33
C TRP A 295 -4.19 -5.50 6.59
N PHE A 296 -5.01 -5.87 7.58
CA PHE A 296 -4.61 -6.51 8.83
C PHE A 296 -5.26 -7.90 8.95
N ALA A 297 -4.42 -8.93 9.03
CA ALA A 297 -4.85 -10.31 9.14
C ALA A 297 -5.32 -10.66 10.56
N ASP A 298 -6.41 -11.39 10.66
CA ASP A 298 -6.98 -11.92 11.90
C ASP A 298 -7.03 -10.91 13.07
N TYR A 299 -7.57 -9.72 12.78
CA TYR A 299 -7.66 -8.63 13.76
C TYR A 299 -8.34 -9.04 15.08
N ALA A 300 -9.30 -9.96 15.01
CA ALA A 300 -10.01 -10.46 16.19
C ALA A 300 -9.09 -11.21 17.18
N ASN A 301 -8.03 -11.83 16.68
CA ASN A 301 -7.03 -12.55 17.48
C ASN A 301 -5.69 -11.80 17.58
N GLY A 302 -5.62 -10.59 17.03
CA GLY A 302 -4.42 -9.75 17.03
C GLY A 302 -3.37 -10.13 15.99
N GLY A 303 -3.70 -10.96 15.00
CA GLY A 303 -2.76 -11.41 13.98
C GLY A 303 -2.73 -12.92 13.82
N VAL A 304 -2.19 -13.38 12.69
CA VAL A 304 -1.95 -14.79 12.43
C VAL A 304 -0.65 -15.23 13.11
N LYS A 305 -0.73 -16.24 13.96
CA LYS A 305 0.44 -16.76 14.67
C LYS A 305 1.30 -17.67 13.81
N THR A 306 2.61 -17.44 13.81
CA THR A 306 3.62 -18.26 13.13
C THR A 306 4.15 -19.38 14.04
N TRP A 307 4.89 -20.34 13.49
CA TRP A 307 5.48 -21.44 14.28
C TRP A 307 6.59 -21.02 15.24
N ASP A 308 7.23 -19.88 15.02
CA ASP A 308 8.26 -19.32 15.91
C ASP A 308 7.69 -18.32 16.95
N GLY A 309 6.38 -18.10 16.95
CA GLY A 309 5.66 -17.31 17.95
C GLY A 309 5.47 -15.83 17.61
N THR A 310 6.05 -15.35 16.51
CA THR A 310 5.77 -14.03 15.92
C THR A 310 4.33 -13.98 15.39
N LEU A 311 3.80 -12.77 15.21
CA LEU A 311 2.49 -12.52 14.61
C LEU A 311 2.64 -11.87 13.23
N VAL A 312 1.81 -12.28 12.28
CA VAL A 312 1.59 -11.54 11.03
C VAL A 312 0.27 -10.79 11.18
N GLY A 313 0.37 -9.48 11.36
CA GLY A 313 -0.77 -8.56 11.44
C GLY A 313 -0.95 -7.84 10.12
N SER A 314 -0.12 -6.83 9.88
CA SER A 314 -0.11 -6.07 8.62
C SER A 314 0.36 -6.94 7.46
N TYR A 315 -0.39 -6.95 6.35
CA TYR A 315 0.02 -7.64 5.12
C TYR A 315 -0.41 -6.89 3.88
N THR A 316 0.22 -7.23 2.76
CA THR A 316 -0.24 -6.88 1.41
C THR A 316 -0.39 -8.15 0.58
N THR A 317 -1.25 -8.10 -0.44
CA THR A 317 -1.29 -9.12 -1.47
C THR A 317 -1.38 -8.51 -2.85
N GLU A 318 -0.62 -9.09 -3.78
CA GLU A 318 -0.41 -8.58 -5.13
C GLU A 318 -0.34 -9.75 -6.13
N PRO A 319 -0.68 -9.56 -7.41
CA PRO A 319 -0.66 -10.64 -8.40
C PRO A 319 0.73 -10.95 -8.93
N GLU A 320 0.84 -12.12 -9.57
CA GLU A 320 2.04 -12.63 -10.23
C GLU A 320 2.57 -11.63 -11.28
N ASP A 321 1.66 -11.00 -12.05
CA ASP A 321 1.97 -9.97 -13.05
C ASP A 321 2.05 -8.53 -12.51
N GLY A 322 2.14 -8.36 -11.19
CA GLY A 322 2.31 -7.06 -10.56
C GLY A 322 3.54 -6.33 -11.11
N GLY A 323 3.35 -5.10 -11.59
CA GLY A 323 4.47 -4.20 -11.90
C GLY A 323 5.05 -3.57 -10.63
N LEU A 324 6.28 -3.04 -10.70
CA LEU A 324 6.93 -2.35 -9.57
C LEU A 324 6.03 -1.31 -8.87
N GLY A 325 5.17 -0.61 -9.62
CA GLY A 325 4.26 0.38 -9.09
C GLY A 325 3.15 -0.17 -8.20
N VAL A 326 2.70 -1.41 -8.43
CA VAL A 326 1.76 -2.11 -7.54
C VAL A 326 2.42 -2.34 -6.19
N PHE A 327 3.60 -2.98 -6.17
CA PHE A 327 4.37 -3.21 -4.94
C PHE A 327 4.74 -1.91 -4.22
N ALA A 328 5.09 -0.86 -4.96
CA ALA A 328 5.39 0.44 -4.39
C ALA A 328 4.16 1.09 -3.76
N HIS A 329 2.99 0.98 -4.38
CA HIS A 329 1.74 1.50 -3.82
C HIS A 329 1.37 0.79 -2.52
N GLU A 330 1.35 -0.54 -2.54
CA GLU A 330 0.98 -1.36 -1.39
C GLU A 330 1.95 -1.22 -0.22
N TYR A 331 3.26 -1.12 -0.50
CA TYR A 331 4.23 -0.80 0.53
C TYR A 331 4.06 0.63 1.08
N GLY A 332 3.54 1.56 0.29
CA GLY A 332 3.15 2.90 0.75
C GLY A 332 2.11 2.83 1.87
N HIS A 333 1.16 1.89 1.79
CA HIS A 333 0.21 1.64 2.86
C HIS A 333 0.84 1.01 4.11
N GLN A 334 1.85 0.15 3.95
CA GLN A 334 2.63 -0.40 5.06
C GLN A 334 3.41 0.70 5.80
N LEU A 335 3.84 1.75 5.09
CA LEU A 335 4.37 2.99 5.65
C LEU A 335 3.29 3.96 6.13
N GLY A 336 2.03 3.56 6.07
CA GLY A 336 0.92 4.30 6.63
C GLY A 336 0.31 5.39 5.77
N LEU A 337 0.63 5.42 4.47
CA LEU A 337 -0.04 6.33 3.55
C LEU A 337 -1.47 5.83 3.24
N PRO A 338 -2.45 6.74 3.08
CA PRO A 338 -3.77 6.41 2.57
C PRO A 338 -3.79 6.39 1.03
N ASP A 339 -4.87 5.85 0.49
CA ASP A 339 -5.25 6.11 -0.90
C ASP A 339 -5.59 7.58 -1.12
N LEU A 340 -5.14 8.11 -2.26
CA LEU A 340 -5.41 9.48 -2.70
C LEU A 340 -6.27 9.54 -3.97
N TYR A 341 -6.74 8.40 -4.48
CA TYR A 341 -7.77 8.32 -5.51
C TYR A 341 -9.18 8.30 -4.88
N ASP A 342 -10.24 8.49 -5.69
CA ASP A 342 -11.61 8.33 -5.18
C ASP A 342 -11.94 6.83 -5.04
N THR A 343 -11.73 6.31 -3.83
CA THR A 343 -11.98 4.90 -3.49
C THR A 343 -13.44 4.47 -3.62
N SER A 344 -14.39 5.42 -3.64
CA SER A 344 -15.82 5.13 -3.81
C SER A 344 -16.26 5.06 -5.27
N TYR A 345 -15.47 5.63 -6.18
CA TYR A 345 -15.85 5.87 -7.58
C TYR A 345 -17.19 6.61 -7.74
N LEU A 346 -17.67 7.34 -6.72
CA LEU A 346 -18.89 8.15 -6.77
C LEU A 346 -18.62 9.58 -7.27
N GLY A 347 -17.39 10.05 -7.16
CA GLY A 347 -16.90 11.36 -7.61
C GLY A 347 -15.68 11.21 -8.53
N GLU A 348 -14.73 12.14 -8.36
CA GLU A 348 -13.42 12.15 -9.03
C GLU A 348 -12.37 12.65 -8.03
N SER A 349 -11.13 12.16 -8.14
CA SER A 349 -9.97 12.71 -7.43
C SER A 349 -9.02 13.36 -8.44
N SER A 350 -8.63 14.61 -8.18
CA SER A 350 -7.73 15.36 -9.07
C SER A 350 -6.26 14.92 -8.99
N THR A 351 -5.92 13.91 -8.18
CA THR A 351 -4.54 13.42 -8.04
C THR A 351 -4.10 12.57 -9.23
N GLY A 352 -4.98 11.72 -9.76
CA GLY A 352 -4.74 10.86 -10.93
C GLY A 352 -3.32 10.28 -10.98
N PHE A 353 -2.62 10.54 -12.09
CA PHE A 353 -1.26 10.03 -12.33
C PHE A 353 -0.13 10.79 -11.62
N TYR A 354 -0.43 11.84 -10.84
CA TYR A 354 0.60 12.69 -10.23
C TYR A 354 1.24 12.10 -8.96
N THR A 355 0.63 11.07 -8.37
CA THR A 355 1.13 10.45 -7.13
C THR A 355 1.04 8.93 -7.20
N LEU A 356 2.02 8.26 -6.58
CA LEU A 356 2.03 6.81 -6.38
C LEU A 356 0.75 6.33 -5.69
N MET A 357 0.25 7.05 -4.69
CA MET A 357 -0.91 6.65 -3.88
C MET A 357 -2.25 6.84 -4.62
N SER A 358 -2.23 6.90 -5.94
CA SER A 358 -3.37 7.05 -6.85
C SER A 358 -3.04 6.30 -8.14
N SER A 359 -3.59 6.69 -9.30
CA SER A 359 -3.31 6.04 -10.59
C SER A 359 -1.85 6.13 -11.04
N GLY A 360 -1.00 6.92 -10.37
CA GLY A 360 0.44 7.01 -10.67
C GLY A 360 1.19 5.69 -10.46
N SER A 361 0.62 4.72 -9.74
CA SER A 361 1.14 3.35 -9.65
C SER A 361 1.16 2.63 -11.00
N TRP A 362 0.30 3.00 -11.95
CA TRP A 362 0.17 2.35 -13.27
C TRP A 362 1.07 2.92 -14.38
N LEU A 363 1.91 3.91 -14.09
CA LEU A 363 2.78 4.50 -15.10
C LEU A 363 3.86 3.52 -15.61
N GLY A 364 4.33 3.75 -16.84
CA GLY A 364 5.39 2.96 -17.49
C GLY A 364 4.92 2.25 -18.76
N LYS A 365 5.87 1.58 -19.42
CA LYS A 365 5.64 0.68 -20.56
C LYS A 365 6.57 -0.54 -20.40
N PRO A 366 6.09 -1.72 -19.98
CA PRO A 366 4.70 -2.07 -19.61
C PRO A 366 4.07 -1.21 -18.51
N LEU A 367 2.73 -1.15 -18.44
CA LEU A 367 2.05 -0.42 -17.37
C LEU A 367 2.47 -0.93 -15.99
N GLY A 368 2.55 -0.03 -15.02
CA GLY A 368 2.97 -0.35 -13.65
C GLY A 368 4.48 -0.56 -13.47
N THR A 369 5.31 -0.37 -14.49
CA THR A 369 6.77 -0.59 -14.36
C THR A 369 7.57 0.65 -13.96
N GLN A 370 6.99 1.84 -14.07
CA GLN A 370 7.66 3.12 -13.78
C GLN A 370 6.74 4.02 -12.96
N PRO A 371 6.49 3.69 -11.68
CA PRO A 371 5.54 4.43 -10.86
C PRO A 371 5.89 5.90 -10.71
N ALA A 372 4.86 6.72 -10.52
CA ALA A 372 5.01 8.13 -10.15
C ALA A 372 5.76 8.28 -8.82
N ASN A 373 6.27 9.48 -8.58
CA ASN A 373 6.79 9.85 -7.27
C ASN A 373 5.65 9.91 -6.23
N LEU A 374 6.02 9.84 -4.96
CA LEU A 374 5.13 10.26 -3.88
C LEU A 374 4.88 11.77 -3.99
N ASP A 375 3.65 12.19 -3.75
CA ASP A 375 3.30 13.61 -3.63
C ASP A 375 3.95 14.25 -2.39
N ILE A 376 3.92 15.58 -2.35
CA ILE A 376 4.56 16.34 -1.29
C ILE A 376 3.96 16.05 0.09
N TRP A 377 2.64 15.85 0.19
CA TRP A 377 1.99 15.58 1.46
C TRP A 377 2.40 14.22 1.99
N SER A 378 2.42 13.18 1.13
CA SER A 378 2.92 11.85 1.49
C SER A 378 4.37 11.90 1.99
N LYS A 379 5.24 12.66 1.31
CA LYS A 379 6.63 12.87 1.76
C LYS A 379 6.70 13.63 3.08
N MET A 380 5.82 14.60 3.34
CA MET A 380 5.76 15.33 4.62
C MET A 380 5.37 14.39 5.77
N VAL A 381 4.34 13.57 5.56
CA VAL A 381 3.86 12.59 6.55
C VAL A 381 4.97 11.60 6.94
N LEU A 382 5.79 11.18 5.98
CA LEU A 382 6.91 10.26 6.20
C LEU A 382 8.20 10.94 6.69
N GLY A 383 8.24 12.28 6.79
CA GLY A 383 9.45 13.02 7.15
C GLY A 383 10.54 13.00 6.07
N TRP A 384 10.14 12.79 4.82
CA TRP A 384 11.01 12.63 3.65
C TRP A 384 11.13 13.90 2.81
N THR A 385 10.44 14.98 3.18
CA THR A 385 10.66 16.25 2.51
C THR A 385 12.09 16.75 2.68
N PRO A 386 12.64 17.43 1.66
CA PRO A 386 13.79 18.29 1.85
C PRO A 386 13.48 19.32 2.94
N ASP A 387 14.50 19.82 3.63
CA ASP A 387 14.34 20.97 4.51
C ASP A 387 13.67 22.10 3.74
N LEU A 388 12.54 22.59 4.24
CA LEU A 388 11.85 23.72 3.63
C LEU A 388 12.81 24.90 3.64
N LEU A 389 13.26 25.33 2.45
CA LEU A 389 14.07 26.53 2.31
C LEU A 389 13.25 27.70 2.83
N THR A 390 13.65 28.25 3.98
CA THR A 390 13.13 29.54 4.43
C THR A 390 13.67 30.59 3.47
N ILE A 391 12.85 31.01 2.51
CA ILE A 391 13.18 32.17 1.67
C ILE A 391 13.00 33.37 2.58
N ASN A 392 14.09 33.85 3.18
CA ASN A 392 14.12 35.17 3.78
C ASN A 392 13.88 36.16 2.63
N GLN A 393 12.65 36.66 2.49
CA GLN A 393 12.42 37.83 1.67
C GLN A 393 13.25 38.95 2.28
N GLY A 394 14.35 39.29 1.60
CA GLY A 394 15.29 40.30 2.05
C GLY A 394 14.55 41.60 2.30
N ALA A 395 14.82 42.22 3.44
CA ALA A 395 14.41 43.59 3.72
C ALA A 395 14.85 44.49 2.55
N SER A 396 13.86 45.07 1.88
CA SER A 396 14.03 46.16 0.90
C SER A 396 14.49 47.44 1.56
#